data_AF-A0A1F7HCV1-F1
#
_entry.id   AF-A0A1F7HCV1-F1
#
_cell.length_a   1.000
_cell.length_b   1.000
_cell.length_c   1.000
_cell.angle_alpha   90.00
_cell.angle_beta   90.00
_cell.angle_gamma   90.00
#
_symmetry.space_group_name_H-M   'P 1'
#
loop_
_entity.id
_entity.type
_entity.pdbx_description
1 polymer ?
#
loop_
_entity_poly.entity_id
_entity_poly.type
_entity_poly.pdbx_seq_one_letter_code
_entity_poly.pdbx_strand_id
1 'polypeptide(L)' 'MNVPLYIGISALIMMMWHMAFNSNPKNFNVFFMILLFAFGGGIGYYMQSIELALFMSILFSLFFI' A
#
# COMPACT_ATOMS: atom_id res chain seq x y z
N MET A 1 18.39 3.56 -5.83
CA MET A 1 17.01 4.09 -5.68
C MET A 1 16.62 4.01 -4.21
N ASN A 2 16.15 5.10 -3.61
CA ASN A 2 15.88 5.19 -2.18
C ASN A 2 14.59 4.45 -1.80
N VAL A 3 14.75 3.25 -1.21
CA VAL A 3 13.69 2.41 -0.63
C VAL A 3 12.68 3.20 0.23
N PRO A 4 13.11 4.13 1.10
CA PRO A 4 12.18 4.87 1.95
C PRO A 4 11.20 5.75 1.16
N LEU A 5 11.61 6.23 -0.01
CA LEU A 5 10.80 7.12 -0.84
C LEU A 5 9.65 6.36 -1.52
N TYR A 6 9.91 5.15 -1.99
CA TYR A 6 8.89 4.30 -2.60
C TYR A 6 7.86 3.82 -1.57
N ILE A 7 8.34 3.37 -0.40
CA ILE A 7 7.47 2.97 0.70
C ILE A 7 6.61 4.16 1.17
N GLY A 8 7.21 5.35 1.29
CA GLY A 8 6.50 6.57 1.70
C GLY A 8 5.40 6.99 0.72
N ILE A 9 5.69 6.99 -0.58
CA ILE A 9 4.69 7.37 -1.61
C ILE A 9 3.55 6.35 -1.67
N SER A 10 3.85 5.05 -1.64
CA SER A 10 2.81 4.01 -1.66
C SER A 10 1.92 4.05 -0.42
N ALA A 11 2.49 4.33 0.77
CA ALA A 11 1.72 4.50 1.99
C ALA A 11 0.77 5.70 1.92
N LEU A 12 1.23 6.82 1.35
CA LEU A 12 0.43 8.04 1.21
C LEU A 12 -0.77 7.84 0.27
N ILE A 13 -0.55 7.26 -0.92
CA ILE A 13 -1.59 7.06 -1.94
C ILE A 13 -2.69 6.14 -1.44
N MET A 14 -2.33 5.05 -0.77
CA MET A 14 -3.32 4.11 -0.27
C MET A 14 -3.96 4.54 1.04
N MET A 15 -3.32 5.40 1.85
CA MET A 15 -4.00 6.03 2.98
C MET A 15 -5.13 6.93 2.48
N MET A 16 -4.88 7.70 1.41
CA MET A 16 -5.93 8.46 0.72
C MET A 16 -6.99 7.55 0.11
N TRP A 17 -6.59 6.43 -0.51
CA TRP A 17 -7.52 5.45 -1.08
C TRP A 17 -8.40 4.81 -0.01
N HIS A 18 -7.81 4.38 1.10
CA HIS A 18 -8.53 3.80 2.23
C HIS A 18 -9.50 4.83 2.84
N MET A 19 -9.09 6.09 3.00
CA MET A 19 -10.01 7.14 3.45
C MET A 19 -11.14 7.43 2.44
N ALA A 20 -10.86 7.33 1.14
CA ALA A 20 -11.85 7.60 0.09
C ALA A 20 -12.88 6.46 -0.08
N PHE A 21 -12.49 5.21 0.15
CA PHE A 21 -13.32 4.02 -0.12
C PHE A 21 -13.81 3.28 1.13
N ASN A 22 -13.36 3.65 2.34
CA ASN A 22 -13.82 2.99 3.56
C ASN A 22 -15.11 3.62 4.10
N SER A 23 -16.25 3.05 3.71
CA SER A 23 -17.59 3.43 4.18
C SER A 23 -18.01 2.75 5.50
N ASN A 24 -17.17 1.89 6.10
CA ASN A 24 -17.43 1.26 7.41
C ASN A 24 -16.10 0.91 8.12
N PRO A 25 -15.51 1.84 8.88
CA PRO A 25 -14.19 1.65 9.49
C PRO A 25 -14.28 0.81 10.78
N LYS A 26 -14.95 -0.34 10.75
CA LYS A 26 -15.27 -1.05 12.00
C LYS A 26 -14.20 -1.99 12.52
N ASN A 27 -13.24 -2.50 11.74
CA ASN A 27 -12.18 -3.39 12.27
C ASN A 27 -10.94 -3.52 11.37
N PHE A 28 -10.64 -2.55 10.52
CA PHE A 28 -9.43 -2.65 9.71
C PHE A 28 -8.21 -2.31 10.58
N ASN A 29 -7.54 -3.34 11.11
CA ASN A 29 -6.35 -3.17 11.94
C ASN A 29 -5.29 -2.42 11.12
N VAL A 30 -5.00 -1.17 11.49
CA VAL A 30 -3.99 -0.30 10.85
C VAL A 30 -2.66 -1.02 10.65
N PHE A 31 -2.33 -1.94 11.56
CA PHE A 31 -1.17 -2.84 11.47
C PHE A 31 -1.16 -3.71 10.21
N PHE A 32 -2.29 -4.31 9.82
CA PHE A 32 -2.39 -5.11 8.59
C PHE A 32 -2.16 -4.26 7.35
N MET A 33 -2.69 -3.03 7.35
CA MET A 33 -2.46 -2.06 6.28
C MET A 33 -0.97 -1.74 6.13
N ILE A 34 -0.29 -1.42 7.24
CA ILE A 34 1.16 -1.17 7.29
C ILE A 34 1.97 -2.36 6.78
N LEU A 35 1.54 -3.58 7.11
CA LEU A 35 2.24 -4.80 6.68
C LEU A 35 2.10 -5.02 5.17
N LEU A 36 0.91 -4.81 4.60
CA LEU A 36 0.70 -4.83 3.15
C LEU A 36 1.46 -3.73 2.43
N PHE A 37 1.63 -2.56 3.06
CA PHE A 37 2.47 -1.48 2.53
C PHE A 37 3.93 -1.85 2.42
N ALA A 38 4.48 -2.40 3.51
CA ALA A 38 5.85 -2.87 3.52
C ALA A 38 6.06 -3.99 2.48
N PHE A 39 5.05 -4.86 2.30
CA PHE A 39 5.12 -5.95 1.34
C PHE A 39 5.07 -5.46 -0.12
N GLY A 40 4.07 -4.63 -0.48
CA GLY A 40 3.94 -4.08 -1.84
C GLY A 40 5.11 -3.17 -2.22
N GLY A 41 5.58 -2.33 -1.29
CA GLY A 41 6.77 -1.50 -1.47
C GLY A 41 8.06 -2.33 -1.60
N GLY A 42 8.17 -3.43 -0.85
CA GLY A 42 9.30 -4.36 -0.95
C GLY A 42 9.38 -5.06 -2.30
N ILE A 43 8.24 -5.49 -2.86
CA ILE A 43 8.18 -6.09 -4.20
C ILE A 43 8.55 -5.06 -5.28
N GLY A 44 8.00 -3.85 -5.18
CA GLY A 44 8.34 -2.76 -6.09
C GLY A 44 9.82 -2.37 -6.07
N TYR A 45 10.44 -2.42 -4.88
CA TYR A 45 11.89 -2.23 -4.75
C TYR A 45 12.70 -3.33 -5.44
N TYR A 46 12.34 -4.59 -5.23
CA TYR A 46 13.01 -5.73 -5.87
C TYR A 46 12.97 -5.64 -7.39
N MET A 47 11.84 -5.19 -7.95
CA MET A 47 11.65 -5.06 -9.40
C MET A 47 12.08 -3.70 -9.96
N GLN A 48 12.61 -2.80 -9.13
CA GLN A 48 13.01 -1.43 -9.49
C GLN A 48 11.96 -0.65 -10.30
N SER A 49 10.67 -0.96 -10.12
CA SER A 49 9.55 -0.32 -10.84
C SER A 49 8.54 0.23 -9.86
N ILE A 50 8.24 1.53 -10.01
CA ILE A 50 7.25 2.22 -9.18
C ILE A 50 5.83 1.81 -9.56
N GLU A 51 5.59 1.54 -10.85
CA GLU A 51 4.29 1.09 -11.30
C GLU A 51 3.94 -0.25 -10.66
N LEU A 52 4.91 -1.15 -10.53
CA LEU A 52 4.70 -2.46 -9.92
C LEU A 52 4.52 -2.37 -8.40
N ALA A 53 5.23 -1.46 -7.73
CA ALA A 53 5.02 -1.15 -6.31
C ALA A 53 3.57 -0.72 -6.03
N LEU A 54 3.09 0.23 -6.84
CA LEU A 54 1.74 0.80 -6.72
C LEU A 54 0.67 -0.22 -7.10
N PHE A 55 0.88 -0.95 -8.19
CA PHE A 55 -0.02 -1.99 -8.66
C PHE A 55 -0.21 -3.08 -7.60
N MET A 56 0.89 -3.57 -7.02
CA MET A 56 0.84 -4.57 -5.95
C MET A 56 0.15 -4.03 -4.70
N SER A 57 0.43 -2.80 -4.28
CA SER A 57 -0.28 -2.17 -3.16
C SER A 57 -1.79 -2.10 -3.40
N ILE A 58 -2.23 -1.66 -4.59
CA ILE A 58 -3.65 -1.59 -4.95
C ILE A 58 -4.28 -2.99 -4.99
N LEU A 59 -3.65 -3.96 -5.66
CA LEU A 59 -4.11 -5.36 -5.69
C LEU A 59 -4.28 -5.93 -4.28
N PHE A 60 -3.30 -5.66 -3.42
CA PHE A 60 -3.35 -6.10 -2.03
C PHE A 60 -4.49 -5.43 -1.27
N SER A 61 -4.78 -4.14 -1.50
CA SER A 61 -5.94 -3.48 -0.87
C SER A 61 -7.29 -4.03 -1.30
N LEU A 62 -7.41 -4.62 -2.50
CA LEU A 62 -8.67 -5.21 -2.99
C LEU A 62 -9.06 -6.48 -2.23
N PHE A 63 -8.10 -7.21 -1.66
CA PHE A 63 -8.38 -8.38 -0.81
C PHE A 63 -9.10 -8.04 0.51
N PHE A 64 -9.21 -6.75 0.82
CA PHE A 64 -9.64 -6.24 2.12
C PHE A 64 -10.87 -5.33 2.06
N ILE A 65 -11.39 -5.10 0.85
CA ILE A 65 -12.75 -4.60 0.63
C ILE A 65 -13.71 -5.78 0.79
#